data_AF-A0A6J4FTC5-F1
#
_entry.id   AF-A0A6J4FTC5-F1
#
_cell.length_a   1.000
_cell.length_b   1.000
_cell.length_c   1.000
_cell.angle_alpha   90.00
_cell.angle_beta   90.00
_cell.angle_gamma   90.00
#
_symmetry.space_group_name_H-M   'P 1'
#
loop_
_entity.id
_entity.type
_entity.pdbx_description
1 polymer ?
#
loop_
_entity_poly.entity_id
_entity_poly.type
_entity_poly.pdbx_seq_one_letter_code
_entity_poly.pdbx_strand_id
1 'polypeptide(L)'
;MTKSKRNFLVWSVTVSCIAWMAVVGWLLFVMMPASVEHHSSAAVKDRMATQCQGSFRDRYECKEAIIVESGRDTFWTMAGRFLAVVVPPLLLSAWLSSYLKRNPVRMHVRHLDEGGDWKSRAQMHTKAPTPPPGHAGGFEPEEEMPQRPFSLDDIAPVDDWKTRAQNKTRHPPK
;
A
#
# COMPACT_ATOMS: atom_id res chain seq x y z
N MET A 1 21.55 -4.17 12.60
CA MET A 1 21.66 -3.66 11.21
C MET A 1 21.63 -2.13 11.24
N THR A 2 22.51 -1.43 10.51
CA THR A 2 22.48 0.05 10.42
C THR A 2 21.43 0.50 9.39
N LYS A 3 20.94 1.75 9.51
CA LYS A 3 19.93 2.32 8.58
C LYS A 3 20.42 2.31 7.13
N SER A 4 21.68 2.66 6.89
CA SER A 4 22.28 2.64 5.55
C SER A 4 22.29 1.24 4.93
N LYS A 5 22.68 0.21 5.71
CA LYS A 5 22.65 -1.20 5.25
C LYS A 5 21.23 -1.67 4.92
N ARG A 6 20.22 -1.25 5.70
CA ARG A 6 18.81 -1.58 5.41
C ARG A 6 18.33 -0.92 4.13
N ASN A 7 18.60 0.37 3.96
CA ASN A 7 18.20 1.11 2.76
C ASN A 7 18.85 0.52 1.51
N PHE A 8 20.15 0.20 1.59
CA PHE A 8 20.86 -0.48 0.52
C PHE A 8 20.22 -1.83 0.17
N LEU A 9 19.92 -2.67 1.16
CA LEU A 9 19.27 -3.98 0.95
C LEU A 9 17.89 -3.84 0.28
N VAL A 10 17.06 -2.92 0.75
CA VAL A 10 15.73 -2.67 0.15
C VAL A 10 15.85 -2.21 -1.29
N TRP A 11 16.81 -1.32 -1.56
CA TRP A 11 17.01 -0.78 -2.89
C TRP A 11 17.58 -1.82 -3.85
N SER A 12 18.55 -2.64 -3.41
CA SER A 12 19.12 -3.71 -4.22
C SER A 12 18.08 -4.76 -4.60
N VAL A 13 17.22 -5.16 -3.67
CA VAL A 13 16.13 -6.12 -3.96
C VAL A 13 15.13 -5.50 -4.92
N THR A 14 14.74 -4.23 -4.73
CA THR A 14 13.82 -3.54 -5.62
C THR A 14 14.36 -3.48 -7.05
N VAL A 15 15.61 -3.06 -7.24
CA VAL A 15 16.25 -3.00 -8.56
C VAL A 15 16.37 -4.38 -9.18
N SER A 16 16.73 -5.40 -8.39
CA SER A 16 16.79 -6.78 -8.87
C SER A 16 15.43 -7.28 -9.34
N CYS A 17 14.34 -6.99 -8.61
CA CYS A 17 12.98 -7.35 -9.02
C CYS A 17 12.56 -6.66 -10.33
N ILE A 18 12.87 -5.38 -10.48
CA ILE A 18 12.57 -4.61 -11.71
C ILE A 18 13.37 -5.18 -12.89
N ALA A 19 14.67 -5.39 -12.69
CA ALA A 19 15.54 -5.97 -13.72
C ALA A 19 15.08 -7.38 -14.12
N TRP A 20 14.67 -8.21 -13.16
CA TRP A 20 14.11 -9.54 -13.43
C TRP A 20 12.86 -9.45 -14.31
N MET A 21 11.88 -8.62 -13.94
CA MET A 21 10.66 -8.48 -14.74
C MET A 21 10.94 -7.95 -16.14
N ALA A 22 11.88 -7.01 -16.28
CA ALA A 22 12.29 -6.49 -17.58
C ALA A 22 12.95 -7.57 -18.45
N VAL A 23 13.95 -8.29 -17.92
CA VAL A 23 14.70 -9.30 -18.66
C VAL A 23 13.84 -10.52 -18.98
N VAL A 24 13.16 -11.09 -17.99
CA VAL A 24 12.33 -12.28 -18.18
C VAL A 24 11.07 -11.94 -18.97
N GLY A 25 10.45 -10.79 -18.71
CA GLY A 25 9.35 -10.30 -19.53
C GLY A 25 9.76 -10.14 -20.99
N TRP A 26 10.92 -9.54 -21.26
CA TRP A 26 11.45 -9.42 -22.61
C TRP A 26 11.71 -10.79 -23.27
N LEU A 27 12.38 -11.71 -22.57
CA LEU A 27 12.67 -13.04 -23.10
C LEU A 27 11.40 -13.84 -23.41
N LEU A 28 10.43 -13.83 -22.48
CA LEU A 28 9.22 -14.64 -22.60
C LEU A 28 8.17 -14.05 -23.55
N PHE A 29 8.11 -12.72 -23.71
CA PHE A 29 7.06 -12.07 -24.50
C PHE A 29 7.55 -11.51 -25.84
N VAL A 30 8.82 -11.12 -25.95
CA VAL A 30 9.38 -10.53 -27.18
C VAL A 30 10.26 -11.54 -27.91
N MET A 31 11.17 -12.21 -27.20
CA MET A 31 12.13 -13.09 -27.87
C MET A 31 11.57 -14.47 -28.19
N MET A 32 10.75 -15.03 -27.30
CA MET A 32 10.03 -16.26 -27.59
C MET A 32 8.70 -15.92 -28.27
N PRO A 33 8.54 -16.23 -29.58
CA PRO A 33 7.23 -16.16 -30.19
C PRO A 33 6.29 -16.99 -29.32
N ALA A 34 5.18 -16.38 -28.96
CA ALA A 34 4.09 -17.13 -28.40
C ALA A 34 3.77 -18.23 -29.41
N SER A 35 4.13 -19.48 -29.13
CA SER A 35 3.52 -20.66 -29.77
C SER A 35 2.07 -20.80 -29.31
N VAL A 36 1.41 -19.67 -29.07
CA VAL A 36 -0.02 -19.53 -29.01
C VAL A 36 -0.45 -19.77 -30.43
N GLU A 37 -0.63 -21.04 -30.72
CA GLU A 37 -1.41 -21.50 -31.85
C GLU A 37 -2.78 -20.89 -31.70
N HIS A 38 -2.92 -19.65 -32.16
CA HIS A 38 -4.23 -19.10 -32.44
C HIS A 38 -4.95 -20.10 -33.33
N HIS A 39 -6.25 -20.21 -33.16
CA HIS A 39 -7.17 -21.05 -33.92
C HIS A 39 -7.04 -20.88 -35.45
N SER A 40 -6.31 -19.87 -35.93
CA SER A 40 -5.94 -19.66 -37.34
C SER A 40 -4.56 -20.18 -37.76
N SER A 41 -3.75 -20.66 -36.82
CA SER A 41 -2.39 -21.14 -37.08
C SER A 41 -2.41 -22.34 -38.00
N ALA A 42 -1.40 -22.42 -38.87
CA ALA A 42 -1.32 -23.46 -39.90
C ALA A 42 -1.35 -24.87 -39.28
N ALA A 43 -0.77 -25.05 -38.09
CA ALA A 43 -0.74 -26.32 -37.37
C ALA A 43 -2.13 -26.78 -36.87
N VAL A 44 -2.96 -25.88 -36.34
CA VAL A 44 -4.35 -26.21 -35.95
C VAL A 44 -5.21 -26.52 -37.17
N LYS A 45 -5.02 -25.77 -38.26
CA LYS A 45 -5.69 -26.06 -39.54
C LYS A 45 -5.29 -27.42 -40.12
N ASP A 46 -4.02 -27.78 -40.01
CA ASP A 46 -3.50 -29.06 -40.51
C ASP A 46 -4.02 -30.24 -39.66
N ARG A 47 -4.11 -30.06 -38.33
CA ARG A 47 -4.79 -31.03 -37.45
C ARG A 47 -6.28 -31.15 -37.75
N MET A 48 -6.98 -30.04 -37.99
CA MET A 48 -8.39 -30.08 -38.41
C MET A 48 -8.57 -30.81 -39.74
N ALA A 49 -7.68 -30.58 -40.72
CA ALA A 49 -7.75 -31.21 -42.03
C ALA A 49 -7.49 -32.72 -41.99
N THR A 50 -6.61 -33.16 -41.09
CA THR A 50 -6.21 -34.57 -40.94
C THR A 50 -7.10 -35.37 -40.00
N GLN A 51 -7.60 -34.77 -38.92
CA GLN A 51 -8.36 -35.49 -37.87
C GLN A 51 -9.89 -35.39 -38.06
N CYS A 52 -10.40 -34.35 -38.71
CA CYS A 52 -11.84 -34.16 -38.89
C CYS A 52 -12.31 -34.60 -40.30
N GLN A 53 -12.22 -35.89 -40.62
CA GLN A 53 -12.89 -36.48 -41.80
C GLN A 53 -14.11 -37.29 -41.37
N GLY A 54 -15.27 -37.04 -41.99
CA GLY A 54 -16.53 -37.70 -41.61
C GLY A 54 -17.79 -36.95 -42.04
N SER A 55 -18.92 -37.30 -41.41
CA SER A 55 -20.22 -36.66 -41.63
C SER A 55 -20.20 -35.18 -41.23
N PHE A 56 -21.20 -34.39 -41.66
CA PHE A 56 -21.28 -32.97 -41.30
C PHE A 56 -21.29 -32.76 -39.77
N ARG A 57 -21.98 -33.62 -39.01
CA ARG A 57 -22.07 -33.49 -37.55
C ARG A 57 -20.73 -33.74 -36.87
N ASP A 58 -20.00 -34.78 -37.31
CA ASP A 58 -18.69 -35.14 -36.74
C ASP A 58 -17.65 -34.03 -36.98
N ARG A 59 -17.72 -33.34 -38.12
CA ARG A 59 -16.84 -32.19 -38.41
C ARG A 59 -17.12 -31.00 -37.50
N TYR A 60 -18.37 -30.77 -37.10
CA TYR A 60 -18.71 -29.69 -36.16
C TYR A 60 -18.23 -30.01 -34.74
N GLU A 61 -18.51 -31.22 -34.24
CA GLU A 61 -18.07 -31.63 -32.90
C GLU A 61 -16.54 -31.67 -32.80
N CYS A 62 -15.85 -32.18 -33.82
CA CYS A 62 -14.39 -32.18 -33.92
C CYS A 62 -13.80 -30.76 -33.93
N LYS A 63 -14.46 -29.82 -34.63
CA LYS A 63 -14.04 -28.42 -34.68
C LYS A 63 -14.18 -27.73 -33.32
N GLU A 64 -15.29 -27.94 -32.62
CA GLU A 64 -15.49 -27.37 -31.28
C GLU A 64 -14.48 -27.90 -30.27
N ALA A 65 -14.21 -29.21 -30.28
CA ALA A 65 -13.23 -29.82 -29.38
C ALA A 65 -11.83 -29.22 -29.56
N ILE A 66 -11.36 -29.09 -30.81
CA ILE A 66 -10.03 -28.52 -31.11
C ILE A 66 -9.94 -27.05 -30.69
N ILE A 67 -11.01 -26.27 -30.87
CA ILE A 67 -11.04 -24.87 -30.45
C ILE A 67 -10.92 -24.75 -28.92
N VAL A 68 -11.63 -25.60 -28.18
CA VAL A 68 -11.59 -25.60 -26.71
C VAL A 68 -10.21 -26.04 -26.18
N GLU A 69 -9.63 -27.09 -26.76
CA GLU A 69 -8.30 -27.60 -26.40
C GLU A 69 -7.20 -26.54 -26.65
N SER A 70 -7.18 -25.97 -27.86
CA SER A 70 -6.24 -24.91 -28.26
C SER A 70 -6.35 -23.67 -27.34
N GLY A 71 -7.58 -23.32 -26.94
CA GLY A 71 -7.82 -22.23 -26.00
C GLY A 71 -7.21 -22.50 -24.61
N ARG A 72 -7.36 -23.72 -24.09
CA ARG A 72 -6.79 -24.11 -22.79
C ARG A 72 -5.27 -24.12 -22.80
N ASP A 73 -4.65 -24.70 -23.82
CA ASP A 73 -3.18 -24.79 -23.90
C ASP A 73 -2.54 -23.40 -24.02
N THR A 74 -3.15 -22.53 -24.82
CA THR A 74 -2.79 -21.12 -24.93
C THR A 74 -2.89 -20.42 -23.57
N PHE A 75 -4.01 -20.62 -22.86
CA PHE A 75 -4.23 -20.02 -21.55
C PHE A 75 -3.18 -20.48 -20.54
N TRP A 76 -2.92 -21.79 -20.43
CA TRP A 76 -1.93 -22.34 -19.51
C TRP A 76 -0.52 -21.86 -19.83
N THR A 77 -0.16 -21.78 -21.10
CA THR A 77 1.15 -21.27 -21.53
C THR A 77 1.33 -19.80 -21.14
N MET A 78 0.32 -18.97 -21.40
CA MET A 78 0.37 -17.55 -21.02
C MET A 78 0.35 -17.36 -19.50
N ALA A 79 -0.52 -18.08 -18.79
CA ALA A 79 -0.56 -18.06 -17.33
C ALA A 79 0.79 -18.48 -16.73
N GLY A 80 1.43 -19.51 -17.29
CA GLY A 80 2.77 -19.94 -16.91
C GLY A 80 3.82 -18.84 -17.11
N ARG A 81 3.79 -18.13 -18.25
CA ARG A 81 4.68 -16.98 -18.51
C ARG A 81 4.46 -15.85 -17.49
N PHE A 82 3.20 -15.52 -17.17
CA PHE A 82 2.90 -14.52 -16.15
C PHE A 82 3.39 -14.94 -14.75
N LEU A 83 3.16 -16.20 -14.37
CA LEU A 83 3.64 -16.73 -13.09
C LEU A 83 5.16 -16.68 -13.00
N ALA A 84 5.88 -17.04 -14.07
CA ALA A 84 7.34 -16.99 -14.10
C ALA A 84 7.90 -15.57 -13.92
N VAL A 85 7.20 -14.55 -14.42
CA VAL A 85 7.61 -13.14 -14.27
C VAL A 85 7.27 -12.59 -12.88
N VAL A 86 6.08 -12.89 -12.37
CA VAL A 86 5.51 -12.22 -11.20
C VAL A 86 5.82 -12.93 -9.88
N VAL A 87 5.85 -14.27 -9.86
CA VAL A 87 6.04 -15.04 -8.62
C VAL A 87 7.41 -14.79 -7.97
N PRO A 88 8.54 -14.78 -8.70
CA PRO A 88 9.85 -14.59 -8.05
C PRO A 88 9.98 -13.23 -7.33
N PRO A 89 9.59 -12.08 -7.92
CA PRO A 89 9.56 -10.81 -7.21
C PRO A 89 8.65 -10.77 -5.97
N LEU A 90 7.49 -11.43 -6.04
CA LEU A 90 6.58 -11.52 -4.89
C LEU A 90 7.21 -12.34 -3.74
N LEU A 91 7.85 -13.46 -4.05
CA LEU A 91 8.55 -14.27 -3.04
C LEU A 91 9.73 -13.52 -2.43
N LEU A 92 10.53 -12.82 -3.25
CA LEU A 92 11.66 -12.00 -2.78
C LEU A 92 11.19 -10.85 -1.87
N SER A 93 10.10 -10.17 -2.22
CA SER A 93 9.56 -9.08 -1.41
C SER A 93 8.94 -9.57 -0.09
N ALA A 94 8.24 -10.72 -0.12
CA ALA A 94 7.73 -11.37 1.09
C ALA A 94 8.86 -11.85 2.01
N TRP A 95 9.90 -12.46 1.43
CA TRP A 95 11.09 -12.87 2.16
C TRP A 95 11.81 -11.67 2.79
N LEU A 96 12.02 -10.59 2.03
CA LEU A 96 12.66 -9.38 2.52
C LEU A 96 11.87 -8.78 3.70
N SER A 97 10.54 -8.73 3.59
CA SER A 97 9.67 -8.22 4.66
C SER A 97 9.79 -9.06 5.94
N SER A 98 9.80 -10.39 5.80
CA SER A 98 10.03 -11.32 6.92
C SER A 98 11.42 -11.15 7.54
N TYR A 99 12.46 -11.01 6.70
CA TYR A 99 13.84 -10.82 7.13
C TYR A 99 14.04 -9.51 7.90
N LEU A 100 13.44 -8.41 7.40
CA LEU A 100 13.50 -7.10 8.05
C LEU A 100 12.75 -7.08 9.38
N LYS A 101 11.64 -7.82 9.50
CA LYS A 101 10.91 -7.97 10.76
C LYS A 101 11.73 -8.71 11.81
N ARG A 102 12.47 -9.75 11.41
CA ARG A 102 13.36 -10.52 12.31
C ARG A 102 14.62 -9.75 12.71
N ASN A 103 15.07 -8.81 11.88
CA ASN A 103 16.26 -8.01 12.12
C ASN A 103 15.92 -6.51 12.26
N PRO A 104 15.24 -6.12 13.36
CA PRO A 104 14.92 -4.71 13.57
C PRO A 104 16.20 -3.88 13.56
N VAL A 105 16.13 -2.71 12.92
CA VAL A 105 17.20 -1.71 13.01
C VAL A 105 17.29 -1.34 14.48
N ARG A 106 18.46 -1.55 15.10
CA ARG A 106 18.78 -0.93 16.38
C ARG A 106 18.80 0.56 16.11
N MET A 107 17.63 1.19 16.23
CA MET A 107 17.58 2.62 16.48
C MET A 107 18.35 2.75 17.78
N HIS A 108 19.53 3.38 17.73
CA HIS A 108 20.07 3.94 18.93
C HIS A 108 19.01 4.95 19.33
N VAL A 109 18.12 4.54 20.24
CA VAL A 109 17.29 5.47 20.97
C VAL A 109 18.34 6.35 21.61
N ARG A 110 18.59 7.52 21.01
CA ARG A 110 19.01 8.66 21.80
C ARG A 110 17.88 8.74 22.81
N HIS A 111 18.08 8.16 23.98
CA HIS A 111 17.55 8.72 25.21
C HIS A 111 18.08 10.15 25.21
N LEU A 112 17.43 11.02 24.44
CA LEU A 112 17.25 12.38 24.88
C LEU A 112 16.56 12.21 26.22
N ASP A 113 17.21 12.74 27.26
CA ASP A 113 16.66 13.02 28.57
C ASP A 113 15.40 13.91 28.49
N GLU A 114 14.37 13.49 27.74
CA GLU A 114 13.03 14.07 27.74
C GLU A 114 12.17 13.45 28.86
N GLY A 115 12.77 12.66 29.75
CA GLY A 115 12.15 12.21 31.01
C GLY A 115 11.92 13.35 32.02
N GLY A 116 12.57 14.51 31.83
CA GLY A 116 12.43 15.67 32.72
C GLY A 116 11.37 16.69 32.30
N ASP A 117 10.96 16.74 31.03
CA ASP A 117 10.39 17.99 30.48
C ASP A 117 8.89 17.96 30.21
N TRP A 118 8.22 16.80 30.39
CA TRP A 118 6.76 16.75 30.32
C TRP A 118 6.11 17.60 31.43
N LYS A 119 6.76 17.65 32.61
CA LYS A 119 6.28 18.42 33.77
C LYS A 119 6.49 19.92 33.59
N SER A 120 7.62 20.32 33.00
CA SER A 120 7.88 21.72 32.61
C SER A 120 6.90 22.19 31.54
N ARG A 121 6.63 21.34 30.53
CA ARG A 121 5.69 21.65 29.45
C ARG A 121 4.25 21.73 29.97
N ALA A 122 3.86 20.88 30.92
CA ALA A 122 2.56 20.97 31.58
C ALA A 122 2.44 22.24 32.44
N GLN A 123 3.49 22.64 33.17
CA GLN A 123 3.48 23.85 33.99
C GLN A 123 3.39 25.15 33.19
N MET A 124 3.87 25.18 31.95
CA MET A 124 3.73 26.35 31.08
C MET A 124 2.28 26.60 30.66
N HIS A 125 1.44 25.56 30.60
CA HIS A 125 0.03 25.69 30.22
C HIS A 125 -0.91 25.97 31.41
N THR A 126 -0.46 25.79 32.65
CA THR A 126 -1.28 26.04 33.86
C THR A 126 -1.07 27.42 34.49
N LYS A 127 -0.14 28.23 34.00
CA LYS A 127 -0.01 29.61 34.45
C LYS A 127 -1.15 30.44 33.86
N ALA A 128 -2.23 30.58 34.63
CA ALA A 128 -3.33 31.50 34.33
C ALA A 128 -2.77 32.92 34.11
N PRO A 129 -3.31 33.70 33.16
CA PRO A 129 -2.91 35.10 32.98
C PRO A 129 -3.16 35.86 34.28
N THR A 130 -2.10 36.44 34.86
CA THR A 130 -2.25 37.38 35.98
C THR A 130 -3.10 38.56 35.52
N PRO A 131 -4.20 38.89 36.23
CA PRO A 131 -5.00 40.07 35.89
C PRO A 131 -4.15 41.35 36.06
N PRO A 132 -4.41 42.39 35.24
CA PRO A 132 -3.65 43.61 35.28
C PRO A 132 -3.75 44.31 36.65
N PRO A 133 -2.66 44.91 37.16
CA PRO A 133 -2.67 45.59 38.45
C PRO A 133 -3.39 46.93 38.29
N GLY A 134 -4.63 47.04 38.77
CA GLY A 134 -5.37 48.29 38.59
C GLY A 134 -6.72 48.49 39.27
N HIS A 135 -7.34 47.52 39.94
CA HIS A 135 -8.60 47.75 40.67
C HIS A 135 -8.49 47.30 42.13
N ALA A 136 -8.00 48.23 42.95
CA ALA A 136 -8.24 48.25 44.39
C ALA A 136 -9.52 49.07 44.64
N GLY A 137 -10.53 48.45 45.24
CA GLY A 137 -11.69 49.16 45.76
C GLY A 137 -12.93 48.28 45.87
N GLY A 138 -13.34 47.98 47.10
CA GLY A 138 -14.67 47.44 47.41
C GLY A 138 -14.67 46.02 47.94
N PHE A 139 -14.64 45.89 49.26
CA PHE A 139 -15.21 44.74 49.95
C PHE A 139 -16.73 44.77 49.73
N GLU A 140 -17.29 43.74 49.10
CA GLU A 140 -18.69 43.35 49.29
C GLU A 140 -18.76 41.88 49.72
N PRO A 141 -19.61 41.53 50.69
CA PRO A 141 -19.71 40.18 51.21
C PRO A 141 -20.47 39.26 50.24
N GLU A 142 -19.90 38.08 49.99
CA GLU A 142 -20.58 36.83 49.68
C GLU A 142 -21.92 36.94 48.92
N GLU A 143 -21.87 37.23 47.61
CA GLU A 143 -22.92 36.75 46.71
C GLU A 143 -22.58 35.31 46.30
N GLU A 144 -23.35 34.41 46.89
CA GLU A 144 -23.53 33.01 46.55
C GLU A 144 -23.39 32.77 45.04
N MET A 145 -22.26 32.16 44.65
CA MET A 145 -22.03 31.77 43.26
C MET A 145 -23.19 30.87 42.83
N PRO A 146 -24.01 31.25 41.82
CA PRO A 146 -25.09 30.40 41.38
C PRO A 146 -24.44 29.12 40.86
N GLN A 147 -24.68 28.01 41.56
CA GLN A 147 -24.39 26.67 41.08
C GLN A 147 -25.27 26.42 39.84
N ARG A 148 -24.85 26.97 38.70
CA ARG A 148 -25.42 26.58 37.42
C ARG A 148 -24.97 25.14 37.20
N PRO A 149 -25.89 24.19 36.98
CA PRO A 149 -25.50 22.86 36.56
C PRO A 149 -24.73 23.02 35.25
N PHE A 150 -23.48 22.60 35.22
CA PHE A 150 -22.70 22.53 33.99
C PHE A 150 -23.50 21.67 33.01
N SER A 151 -24.14 22.30 32.01
CA SER A 151 -24.72 21.57 30.90
C SER A 151 -23.57 21.08 30.03
N LEU A 152 -23.68 19.85 29.54
CA LEU A 152 -22.72 19.23 28.63
C LEU A 152 -22.51 20.04 27.33
N ASP A 153 -23.39 21.01 27.07
CA ASP A 153 -23.37 21.90 25.90
C ASP A 153 -22.42 23.10 26.05
N ASP A 154 -21.92 23.41 27.24
CA ASP A 154 -20.91 24.48 27.47
C ASP A 154 -19.47 24.02 27.20
N ILE A 155 -19.29 22.76 26.78
CA ILE A 155 -18.01 22.28 26.26
C ILE A 155 -17.83 22.94 24.89
N ALA A 156 -17.00 23.99 24.85
CA ALA A 156 -16.60 24.65 23.61
C ALA A 156 -16.28 23.58 22.55
N PRO A 157 -16.79 23.71 21.31
CA PRO A 157 -16.57 22.73 20.27
C PRO A 157 -15.07 22.47 20.16
N VAL A 158 -14.65 21.26 20.53
CA VAL A 158 -13.27 20.84 20.35
C VAL A 158 -13.03 20.94 18.85
N ASP A 159 -12.16 21.86 18.44
CA ASP A 159 -11.72 22.03 17.06
C ASP A 159 -11.41 20.66 16.48
N ASP A 160 -12.34 20.13 15.67
CA ASP A 160 -12.21 18.80 15.12
C ASP A 160 -10.95 18.80 14.25
N TRP A 161 -9.96 18.02 14.66
CA TRP A 161 -8.67 17.90 14.00
C TRP A 161 -8.83 17.55 12.52
N LYS A 162 -9.97 16.92 12.17
CA LYS A 162 -10.39 16.58 10.82
C LYS A 162 -10.65 17.82 9.95
N THR A 163 -11.29 18.85 10.50
CA THR A 163 -11.55 20.14 9.82
C THR A 163 -10.23 20.88 9.58
N ARG A 164 -9.31 20.80 10.54
CA ARG A 164 -7.97 21.38 10.43
C ARG A 164 -7.12 20.68 9.35
N ALA A 165 -7.23 19.36 9.24
CA ALA A 165 -6.57 18.58 8.19
C ALA A 165 -7.11 18.90 6.79
N GLN A 166 -8.44 19.04 6.64
CA GLN A 166 -9.05 19.39 5.36
C GLN A 166 -8.73 20.82 4.91
N ASN A 167 -8.72 21.78 5.83
CA ASN A 167 -8.40 23.17 5.48
C ASN A 167 -6.95 23.31 4.98
N LYS A 168 -6.02 22.50 5.52
CA LYS A 168 -4.61 22.48 5.11
C LYS A 168 -4.40 21.92 3.70
N THR A 169 -5.31 21.09 3.19
CA THR A 169 -5.27 20.59 1.80
C THR A 169 -5.90 21.55 0.79
N ARG A 170 -6.75 22.48 1.24
CA ARG A 170 -7.49 23.40 0.35
C ARG A 170 -6.69 24.65 -0.03
N HIS A 171 -5.75 25.06 0.80
CA HIS A 171 -4.92 26.24 0.55
C HIS A 171 -3.44 25.89 0.72
N PRO A 172 -2.77 25.39 -0.34
CA PRO A 172 -1.31 25.30 -0.32
C PRO A 172 -0.73 26.73 -0.18
N PRO A 173 0.30 26.93 0.66
CA PRO A 173 0.98 28.22 0.74
C PRO A 173 1.58 28.55 -0.64
N LYS A 174 1.34 29.78 -1.10
CA LYS A 174 1.95 30.34 -2.31
C LYS A 174 3.46 30.48 -2.15
#